data_AF-M0J9K1-F1
#
_entry.id   AF-M0J9K1-F1
#
_cell.length_a   1.000
_cell.length_b   1.000
_cell.length_c   1.000
_cell.angle_alpha   90.00
_cell.angle_beta   90.00
_cell.angle_gamma   90.00
#
_symmetry.space_group_name_H-M   'P 1'
#
loop_
_entity.id
_entity.type
_entity.pdbx_description
1 polymer ?
#
loop_
_entity_poly.entity_id
_entity_poly.type
_entity_poly.pdbx_seq_one_letter_code
_entity_poly.pdbx_strand_id
1 'polypeptide(L)'
;MTEQSSGSATEQATEQETAKQETGRKNEQPEERTVTDGRYLYCLINTTTAESETGSEQESKAGSEQESKAGSEQESEQATVDWSTTGVDDNTVYVIEGESVGAVVHDCERIYDTESPEQVKQWVLRHQHVVDAASDVFGTPLPMRFNTILEGGDTSVTQWLHENHDTVREELTSFAGTWEYRIHLFWEPSTFEAQIEDEDDQLQELQQRQEEAGSGKSFLLKKQYDKRLRERKQNRRAELTTTLQETVRPVVRELLKQGSGSQLAEDTTPTKKEQVTRLAVLADEENETVLGDRLDEIVEQDGVSIKFTGPWPPYTFAPDLG
;
A
#
# COMPACT_ATOMS: atom_id res chain seq x y z
N MET A 1 10.13 -14.77 -6.65
CA MET A 1 9.73 -14.04 -5.43
C MET A 1 10.63 -12.82 -5.14
N THR A 2 11.95 -12.83 -5.39
CA THR A 2 12.82 -11.69 -5.02
C THR A 2 12.69 -10.43 -5.91
N GLU A 3 12.32 -10.56 -7.20
CA GLU A 3 12.20 -9.41 -8.11
C GLU A 3 10.90 -8.61 -7.91
N GLN A 4 9.78 -9.29 -7.60
CA GLN A 4 8.50 -8.63 -7.31
C GLN A 4 8.58 -7.73 -6.08
N SER A 5 9.24 -8.19 -5.00
CA SER A 5 9.44 -7.42 -3.76
C SER A 5 10.18 -6.10 -4.00
N SER A 6 11.20 -6.08 -4.88
CA SER A 6 11.97 -4.86 -5.18
C SER A 6 11.19 -3.81 -5.99
N GLY A 7 10.37 -4.26 -6.95
CA GLY A 7 9.48 -3.42 -7.75
C GLY A 7 8.28 -2.91 -6.94
N SER A 8 7.83 -3.70 -5.97
CA SER A 8 6.83 -3.35 -4.95
C SER A 8 7.34 -2.19 -4.10
N ALA A 9 8.45 -2.37 -3.37
CA ALA A 9 8.96 -1.40 -2.41
C ALA A 9 9.24 -0.03 -3.05
N THR A 10 9.66 -0.04 -4.32
CA THR A 10 9.87 1.17 -5.11
C THR A 10 8.57 1.93 -5.41
N GLU A 11 7.46 1.23 -5.71
CA GLU A 11 6.17 1.86 -5.98
C GLU A 11 5.64 2.60 -4.75
N GLN A 12 5.73 1.97 -3.58
CA GLN A 12 5.31 2.58 -2.33
C GLN A 12 6.24 3.73 -1.90
N ALA A 13 7.55 3.60 -2.11
CA ALA A 13 8.48 4.72 -1.93
C ALA A 13 8.10 5.92 -2.79
N THR A 14 7.66 5.69 -4.03
CA THR A 14 7.22 6.75 -4.95
C THR A 14 5.92 7.41 -4.47
N GLU A 15 4.98 6.66 -3.89
CA GLU A 15 3.71 7.21 -3.39
C GLU A 15 3.85 7.94 -2.05
N GLN A 16 4.66 7.42 -1.13
CA GLN A 16 4.97 8.12 0.12
C GLN A 16 5.83 9.36 -0.12
N GLU A 17 6.70 9.35 -1.13
CA GLU A 17 7.44 10.53 -1.59
C GLU A 17 6.51 11.59 -2.18
N THR A 18 5.55 11.20 -3.04
CA THR A 18 4.58 12.14 -3.63
C THR A 18 3.67 12.77 -2.59
N ALA A 19 3.23 12.02 -1.56
CA ALA A 19 2.49 12.57 -0.43
C ALA A 19 3.29 13.65 0.36
N LYS A 20 4.62 13.52 0.43
CA LYS A 20 5.51 14.54 1.01
C LYS A 20 5.65 15.77 0.10
N GLN A 21 5.75 15.57 -1.21
CA GLN A 21 5.85 16.68 -2.18
C GLN A 21 4.58 17.53 -2.23
N GLU A 22 3.38 16.95 -2.07
CA GLU A 22 2.11 17.68 -2.06
C GLU A 22 1.89 18.53 -0.79
N THR A 23 2.58 18.21 0.31
CA THR A 23 2.47 18.92 1.60
C THR A 23 3.54 20.03 1.79
N GLY A 24 4.45 20.21 0.82
CA GLY A 24 5.54 21.19 0.86
C GLY A 24 5.09 22.65 0.77
N ARG A 25 5.01 23.35 1.90
CA ARG A 25 5.01 24.83 1.95
C ARG A 25 6.40 25.36 1.58
N LYS A 26 6.43 26.37 0.70
CA LYS A 26 7.64 27.11 0.31
C LYS A 26 8.25 27.90 1.46
N ASN A 27 9.59 27.92 1.46
CA ASN A 27 10.51 28.85 2.10
C ASN A 27 10.56 28.87 3.64
N GLU A 28 11.57 28.19 4.19
CA GLU A 28 12.51 28.69 5.20
C GLU A 28 13.70 27.71 5.29
N GLN A 29 14.88 28.19 5.70
CA GLN A 29 16.13 27.41 5.74
C GLN A 29 15.95 26.10 6.54
N PRO A 30 16.66 25.00 6.21
CA PRO A 30 16.52 23.75 6.94
C PRO A 30 17.26 23.88 8.28
N GLU A 31 16.60 24.47 9.28
CA GLU A 31 16.91 24.14 10.65
C GLU A 31 16.48 22.69 10.86
N GLU A 32 17.45 21.83 11.18
CA GLU A 32 17.25 20.43 11.51
C GLU A 32 16.22 20.38 12.65
N ARG A 33 14.97 19.99 12.34
CA ARG A 33 13.91 19.94 13.34
C ARG A 33 14.25 18.80 14.30
N THR A 34 14.80 19.16 15.44
CA THR A 34 15.16 18.25 16.52
C THR A 34 13.90 17.66 17.14
N VAL A 35 13.96 16.38 17.45
CA VAL A 35 12.92 15.63 18.16
C VAL A 35 13.48 15.30 19.54
N THR A 36 12.69 15.56 20.59
CA THR A 36 13.13 15.29 21.96
C THR A 36 12.72 13.88 22.37
N ASP A 37 13.70 12.98 22.54
CA ASP A 37 13.46 11.58 22.93
C ASP A 37 12.39 10.92 22.05
N GLY A 38 12.64 10.92 20.74
CA GLY A 38 11.68 10.46 19.74
C GLY A 38 11.66 8.94 19.58
N ARG A 39 10.49 8.41 19.28
CA ARG A 39 10.29 7.07 18.74
C ARG A 39 9.68 7.20 17.36
N TYR A 40 10.37 6.71 16.36
CA TYR A 40 9.80 6.57 15.02
C TYR A 40 9.08 5.24 14.94
N LEU A 41 7.81 5.27 14.55
CA LEU A 41 6.92 4.12 14.52
C LEU A 41 6.86 3.53 13.10
N TYR A 42 7.09 2.23 12.97
CA TYR A 42 7.00 1.52 11.69
C TYR A 42 5.60 0.92 11.49
N CYS A 43 5.12 0.16 12.46
CA CYS A 43 3.83 -0.51 12.43
C CYS A 43 3.39 -0.92 13.85
N LEU A 44 2.11 -1.25 13.97
CA LEU A 44 1.53 -1.88 15.15
C LEU A 44 1.31 -3.36 14.87
N ILE A 45 1.49 -4.19 15.89
CA ILE A 45 1.49 -5.65 15.79
C ILE A 45 0.64 -6.28 16.89
N ASN A 46 0.15 -7.49 16.64
CA ASN A 46 -0.47 -8.32 17.67
C ASN A 46 0.61 -9.14 18.37
N THR A 47 0.78 -8.96 19.68
CA THR A 47 1.80 -9.64 20.49
C THR A 47 1.31 -10.96 21.06
N THR A 48 0.00 -11.23 21.01
CA THR A 48 -0.62 -12.46 21.54
C THR A 48 -0.19 -13.72 20.76
N THR A 49 0.17 -13.56 19.48
CA THR A 49 0.48 -14.68 18.57
C THR A 49 1.83 -15.34 18.90
N ALA A 50 2.77 -14.60 19.50
CA ALA A 50 4.13 -15.06 19.77
C ALA A 50 4.22 -16.16 20.85
N GLU A 51 3.18 -16.32 21.70
CA GLU A 51 3.19 -17.33 22.77
C GLU A 51 2.83 -18.74 22.29
N SER A 52 2.38 -18.92 21.03
CA SER A 52 1.81 -20.21 20.59
C SER A 52 2.76 -21.20 19.90
N GLU A 53 3.98 -20.79 19.53
CA GLU A 53 4.92 -21.68 18.80
C GLU A 53 6.00 -22.34 19.68
N THR A 54 6.05 -22.07 20.98
CA THR A 54 6.99 -22.74 21.90
C THR A 54 6.28 -23.53 23.00
N GLY A 55 5.54 -24.58 22.63
CA GLY A 55 4.94 -25.44 23.66
C GLY A 55 4.06 -26.58 23.16
N SER A 56 4.63 -27.55 22.44
CA SER A 56 4.01 -28.87 22.35
C SER A 56 4.96 -29.95 22.90
N GLU A 57 4.38 -30.83 23.72
CA GLU A 57 4.93 -32.05 24.37
C GLU A 57 5.29 -31.95 25.88
N GLN A 58 4.31 -32.16 26.78
CA GLN A 58 4.08 -33.47 27.44
C GLN A 58 3.05 -33.44 28.59
N GLU A 59 2.01 -34.25 28.38
CA GLU A 59 1.21 -35.08 29.29
C GLU A 59 0.89 -34.70 30.76
N SER A 60 -0.42 -34.72 30.97
CA SER A 60 -1.21 -34.89 32.19
C SER A 60 -0.69 -35.87 33.26
N LYS A 61 -0.80 -35.47 34.53
CA LYS A 61 -1.41 -36.32 35.58
C LYS A 61 -1.94 -35.50 36.76
N ALA A 62 -3.19 -35.81 37.13
CA ALA A 62 -3.92 -35.23 38.26
C ALA A 62 -3.45 -35.80 39.61
N GLY A 63 -3.53 -34.96 40.65
CA GLY A 63 -3.38 -35.32 42.06
C GLY A 63 -3.78 -34.14 42.95
N SER A 64 -4.62 -34.39 43.94
CA SER A 64 -5.44 -33.45 44.70
C SER A 64 -4.82 -32.91 46.00
N GLU A 65 -5.42 -31.83 46.50
CA GLU A 65 -5.60 -31.39 47.91
C GLU A 65 -4.72 -30.27 48.55
N GLN A 66 -5.46 -29.20 48.93
CA GLN A 66 -5.49 -28.38 50.16
C GLN A 66 -4.46 -27.27 50.49
N GLU A 67 -5.06 -26.07 50.61
CA GLU A 67 -4.87 -24.98 51.60
C GLU A 67 -3.46 -24.46 51.93
N SER A 68 -3.17 -23.20 51.59
CA SER A 68 -3.18 -22.08 52.57
C SER A 68 -2.62 -20.75 52.03
N LYS A 69 -3.28 -19.71 52.52
CA LYS A 69 -3.12 -18.26 52.40
C LYS A 69 -1.70 -17.69 52.56
N ALA A 70 -1.25 -16.87 51.61
CA ALA A 70 -0.43 -15.67 51.84
C ALA A 70 -0.45 -14.81 50.58
N GLY A 71 -0.66 -13.50 50.73
CA GLY A 71 -0.62 -12.55 49.62
C GLY A 71 0.80 -12.44 49.07
N SER A 72 0.89 -12.46 47.75
CA SER A 72 2.05 -12.00 47.00
C SER A 72 1.51 -11.09 45.91
N GLU A 73 1.95 -9.83 45.93
CA GLU A 73 1.92 -8.94 44.78
C GLU A 73 2.58 -9.70 43.62
N GLN A 74 1.77 -10.19 42.68
CA GLN A 74 2.27 -10.64 41.40
C GLN A 74 2.47 -9.38 40.57
N GLU A 75 3.66 -8.78 40.66
CA GLU A 75 4.22 -8.09 39.50
C GLU A 75 4.28 -9.15 38.40
N SER A 76 3.33 -9.06 37.47
CA SER A 76 3.37 -9.81 36.23
C SER A 76 4.62 -9.37 35.49
N GLU A 77 5.68 -10.17 35.58
CA GLU A 77 6.84 -10.10 34.72
C GLU A 77 6.31 -10.37 33.30
N GLN A 78 5.89 -9.31 32.60
CA GLN A 78 5.45 -9.39 31.21
C GLN A 78 6.65 -9.89 30.41
N ALA A 79 6.49 -11.06 29.80
CA ALA A 79 7.51 -11.64 28.95
C ALA A 79 7.69 -10.73 27.75
N THR A 80 8.77 -9.96 27.73
CA THR A 80 9.08 -9.03 26.64
C THR A 80 9.40 -9.82 25.37
N VAL A 81 8.75 -9.49 24.26
CA VAL A 81 9.06 -9.99 22.92
C VAL A 81 10.51 -9.64 22.57
N ASP A 82 11.36 -10.66 22.51
CA ASP A 82 12.77 -10.54 22.09
C ASP A 82 12.85 -10.54 20.55
N TRP A 83 12.57 -9.37 19.96
CA TRP A 83 12.65 -9.15 18.52
C TRP A 83 13.40 -7.85 18.22
N SER A 84 14.34 -7.90 17.28
CA SER A 84 15.03 -6.72 16.78
C SER A 84 15.45 -6.86 15.32
N THR A 85 15.55 -5.72 14.65
CA THR A 85 16.10 -5.62 13.29
C THR A 85 16.79 -4.26 13.11
N THR A 86 17.30 -3.99 11.92
CA THR A 86 17.93 -2.71 11.60
C THR A 86 16.96 -1.84 10.80
N GLY A 87 16.78 -0.60 11.24
CA GLY A 87 15.84 0.37 10.70
C GLY A 87 16.49 1.47 9.86
N VAL A 88 15.77 2.58 9.73
CA VAL A 88 16.23 3.76 9.00
C VAL A 88 17.50 4.32 9.66
N ASP A 89 18.49 4.70 8.85
CA ASP A 89 19.82 5.15 9.28
C ASP A 89 20.54 4.17 10.22
N ASP A 90 20.36 2.88 9.99
CA ASP A 90 21.00 1.77 10.71
C ASP A 90 20.71 1.69 12.22
N ASN A 91 19.69 2.41 12.67
CA ASN A 91 19.21 2.37 14.05
C ASN A 91 18.64 0.98 14.41
N THR A 92 18.79 0.59 15.66
CA THR A 92 18.25 -0.69 16.17
C THR A 92 16.74 -0.55 16.40
N VAL A 93 15.97 -1.43 15.79
CA VAL A 93 14.51 -1.51 15.93
C VAL A 93 14.17 -2.52 17.02
N TYR A 94 13.18 -2.20 17.84
CA TYR A 94 12.67 -3.05 18.92
C TYR A 94 11.15 -2.89 19.06
N VAL A 95 10.53 -3.69 19.93
CA VAL A 95 9.09 -3.65 20.22
C VAL A 95 8.84 -3.01 21.57
N ILE A 96 7.88 -2.08 21.63
CA ILE A 96 7.27 -1.61 22.88
C ILE A 96 5.90 -2.26 23.00
N GLU A 97 5.67 -2.96 24.11
CA GLU A 97 4.44 -3.72 24.34
C GLU A 97 3.37 -2.91 25.07
N GLY A 98 2.11 -3.16 24.71
CA GLY A 98 0.92 -2.67 25.38
C GLY A 98 -0.14 -3.77 25.46
N GLU A 99 -0.14 -4.53 26.56
CA GLU A 99 -1.02 -5.68 26.76
C GLU A 99 -0.97 -6.70 25.60
N SER A 100 -1.97 -6.75 24.73
CA SER A 100 -2.10 -7.68 23.59
C SER A 100 -1.66 -7.09 22.25
N VAL A 101 -1.13 -5.86 22.25
CA VAL A 101 -0.64 -5.16 21.06
C VAL A 101 0.77 -4.63 21.31
N GLY A 102 1.50 -4.30 20.24
CA GLY A 102 2.84 -3.72 20.34
C GLY A 102 3.12 -2.72 19.23
N ALA A 103 4.08 -1.83 19.46
CA ALA A 103 4.59 -0.88 18.49
C ALA A 103 6.03 -1.23 18.12
N VAL A 104 6.30 -1.34 16.81
CA VAL A 104 7.64 -1.53 16.27
C VAL A 104 8.28 -0.17 16.07
N VAL A 105 9.37 0.10 16.80
CA VAL A 105 9.97 1.44 16.89
C VAL A 105 11.49 1.41 16.85
N HIS A 106 12.08 2.58 16.64
CA HIS A 106 13.47 2.85 16.98
C HIS A 106 13.65 4.27 17.53
N ASP A 107 14.75 4.50 18.23
CA ASP A 107 15.11 5.81 18.77
C ASP A 107 15.44 6.81 17.65
N CYS A 108 15.00 8.06 17.80
CA CYS A 108 15.40 9.14 16.91
C CYS A 108 15.44 10.51 17.63
N GLU A 109 16.39 11.35 17.22
CA GLU A 109 16.56 12.73 17.75
C GLU A 109 16.23 13.79 16.69
N ARG A 110 15.76 13.37 15.51
CA ARG A 110 15.41 14.25 14.39
C ARG A 110 14.32 13.64 13.54
N ILE A 111 13.64 14.50 12.80
CA ILE A 111 12.77 14.05 11.71
C ILE A 111 13.59 13.59 10.49
N TYR A 112 12.99 12.74 9.66
CA TYR A 112 13.58 12.30 8.40
C TYR A 112 13.18 13.24 7.27
N ASP A 113 13.82 14.41 7.26
CA ASP A 113 13.62 15.43 6.25
C ASP A 113 14.88 15.70 5.43
N THR A 114 14.72 15.79 4.11
CA THR A 114 15.80 15.98 3.14
C THR A 114 15.22 16.43 1.82
N GLU A 115 15.98 17.26 1.09
CA GLU A 115 15.66 17.67 -0.27
C GLU A 115 16.08 16.64 -1.33
N SER A 116 16.85 15.60 -0.96
CA SER A 116 17.27 14.54 -1.89
C SER A 116 16.18 13.47 -2.06
N PRO A 117 15.58 13.33 -3.26
CA PRO A 117 14.63 12.26 -3.55
C PRO A 117 15.23 10.87 -3.35
N GLU A 118 16.50 10.67 -3.70
CA GLU A 118 17.19 9.39 -3.57
C GLU A 118 17.30 8.97 -2.10
N GLN A 119 17.58 9.93 -1.21
CA GLN A 119 17.64 9.68 0.22
C GLN A 119 16.25 9.38 0.81
N VAL A 120 15.21 10.13 0.40
CA VAL A 120 13.81 9.82 0.81
C VAL A 120 13.45 8.41 0.37
N LYS A 121 13.74 8.04 -0.88
CA LYS A 121 13.50 6.69 -1.40
C LYS A 121 14.23 5.63 -0.59
N GLN A 122 15.50 5.84 -0.26
CA GLN A 122 16.26 4.89 0.58
C GLN A 122 15.62 4.72 1.96
N TRP A 123 15.20 5.82 2.59
CA TRP A 123 14.53 5.77 3.89
C TRP A 123 13.18 5.05 3.83
N VAL A 124 12.35 5.31 2.83
CA VAL A 124 11.07 4.61 2.68
C VAL A 124 11.26 3.12 2.40
N LEU A 125 12.22 2.75 1.53
CA LEU A 125 12.57 1.34 1.31
C LEU A 125 12.99 0.65 2.61
N ARG A 126 13.79 1.36 3.43
CA ARG A 126 14.23 0.83 4.73
C ARG A 126 13.09 0.72 5.72
N HIS A 127 12.17 1.69 5.74
CA HIS A 127 10.94 1.60 6.52
C HIS A 127 10.12 0.37 6.13
N GLN A 128 9.92 0.14 4.83
CA GLN A 128 9.18 -1.02 4.36
C GLN A 128 9.84 -2.33 4.77
N HIS A 129 11.17 -2.46 4.66
CA HIS A 129 11.87 -3.67 5.09
C HIS A 129 11.66 -4.01 6.57
N VAL A 130 11.50 -3.00 7.45
CA VAL A 130 11.20 -3.25 8.87
C VAL A 130 9.77 -3.76 9.03
N VAL A 131 8.82 -3.19 8.30
CA VAL A 131 7.42 -3.64 8.32
C VAL A 131 7.29 -5.05 7.76
N ASP A 132 8.02 -5.38 6.70
CA ASP A 132 8.09 -6.75 6.14
C ASP A 132 8.67 -7.72 7.18
N ALA A 133 9.78 -7.36 7.84
CA ALA A 133 10.38 -8.18 8.89
C ALA A 133 9.47 -8.39 10.11
N ALA A 134 8.66 -7.38 10.45
CA ALA A 134 7.64 -7.51 11.50
C ALA A 134 6.47 -8.40 11.03
N SER A 135 6.06 -8.25 9.77
CA SER A 135 5.00 -9.05 9.14
C SER A 135 5.32 -10.55 9.18
N ASP A 136 6.56 -10.91 8.88
CA ASP A 136 7.05 -12.30 8.89
C ASP A 136 6.92 -12.97 10.28
N VAL A 137 6.95 -12.19 11.36
CA VAL A 137 6.94 -12.69 12.74
C VAL A 137 5.57 -12.58 13.40
N PHE A 138 4.87 -11.47 13.17
CA PHE A 138 3.65 -11.11 13.91
C PHE A 138 2.37 -11.25 13.07
N GLY A 139 2.48 -11.65 11.80
CA GLY A 139 1.36 -11.67 10.85
C GLY A 139 1.04 -10.28 10.31
N THR A 140 -0.18 -10.08 9.78
CA THR A 140 -0.59 -8.81 9.18
C THR A 140 -0.48 -7.64 10.18
N PRO A 141 0.42 -6.67 9.97
CA PRO A 141 0.55 -5.53 10.86
C PRO A 141 -0.39 -4.38 10.46
N LEU A 142 -0.61 -3.41 11.36
CA LEU A 142 -1.15 -2.11 10.98
C LEU A 142 0.01 -1.18 10.64
N PRO A 143 0.21 -0.82 9.37
CA PRO A 143 1.37 -0.02 9.01
C PRO A 143 1.19 1.45 9.42
N MET A 144 2.26 2.07 9.92
CA MET A 144 2.30 3.52 10.14
C MET A 144 2.81 4.22 8.89
N ARG A 145 2.50 5.51 8.75
CA ARG A 145 3.08 6.30 7.67
C ARG A 145 4.57 6.50 7.89
N PHE A 146 5.30 6.68 6.80
CA PHE A 146 6.69 7.08 6.88
C PHE A 146 6.82 8.39 7.67
N ASN A 147 7.81 8.44 8.55
CA ASN A 147 8.09 9.60 9.40
C ASN A 147 7.01 9.92 10.44
N THR A 148 6.24 8.92 10.89
CA THR A 148 5.42 9.01 12.12
C THR A 148 6.33 8.90 13.34
N ILE A 149 6.42 9.98 14.12
CA ILE A 149 7.32 10.08 15.28
C ILE A 149 6.54 10.56 16.52
N LEU A 150 6.69 9.86 17.64
CA LEU A 150 6.17 10.25 18.96
C LEU A 150 7.32 10.73 19.86
N GLU A 151 7.17 11.89 20.49
CA GLU A 151 8.12 12.43 21.47
C GLU A 151 7.83 11.96 22.89
N GLY A 152 8.86 11.93 23.74
CA GLY A 152 8.75 11.52 25.16
C GLY A 152 9.01 10.03 25.41
N GLY A 153 9.73 9.40 24.48
CA GLY A 153 10.32 8.08 24.64
C GLY A 153 9.33 6.95 24.75
N ASP A 154 9.78 5.85 25.34
CA ASP A 154 8.98 4.62 25.46
C ASP A 154 7.69 4.84 26.28
N THR A 155 7.73 5.77 27.24
CA THR A 155 6.57 6.09 28.10
C THR A 155 5.44 6.69 27.28
N SER A 156 5.73 7.62 26.36
CA SER A 156 4.71 8.20 25.48
C SER A 156 4.09 7.16 24.55
N VAL A 157 4.91 6.26 23.98
CA VAL A 157 4.41 5.17 23.13
C VAL A 157 3.53 4.21 23.92
N THR A 158 3.95 3.83 25.13
CA THR A 158 3.17 2.95 26.01
C THR A 158 1.83 3.58 26.40
N GLN A 159 1.84 4.87 26.75
CA GLN A 159 0.60 5.59 27.07
C GLN A 159 -0.32 5.68 25.85
N TRP A 160 0.23 5.98 24.67
CA TRP A 160 -0.53 6.03 23.43
C TRP A 160 -1.15 4.67 23.08
N LEU A 161 -0.39 3.58 23.22
CA LEU A 161 -0.89 2.22 23.02
C LEU A 161 -2.04 1.90 23.99
N HIS A 162 -1.91 2.27 25.26
CA HIS A 162 -2.98 2.06 26.25
C HIS A 162 -4.24 2.88 25.92
N GLU A 163 -4.11 4.15 25.53
CA GLU A 163 -5.23 5.02 25.18
C GLU A 163 -5.98 4.56 23.91
N ASN A 164 -5.27 3.92 22.97
CA ASN A 164 -5.82 3.47 21.69
C ASN A 164 -6.00 1.95 21.60
N HIS A 165 -5.82 1.23 22.71
CA HIS A 165 -5.69 -0.24 22.72
C HIS A 165 -6.83 -0.94 22.01
N ASP A 166 -8.09 -0.64 22.37
CA ASP A 166 -9.25 -1.30 21.79
C ASP A 166 -9.34 -1.08 20.28
N THR A 167 -9.11 0.15 19.82
CA THR A 167 -9.09 0.48 18.39
C THR A 167 -7.99 -0.28 17.66
N VAL A 168 -6.76 -0.25 18.18
CA VAL A 168 -5.62 -0.93 17.56
C VAL A 168 -5.85 -2.44 17.52
N ARG A 169 -6.35 -3.03 18.62
CA ARG A 169 -6.66 -4.46 18.72
C ARG A 169 -7.77 -4.88 17.75
N GLU A 170 -8.84 -4.10 17.65
CA GLU A 170 -9.96 -4.36 16.74
C GLU A 170 -9.50 -4.35 15.28
N GLU A 171 -8.68 -3.37 14.89
CA GLU A 171 -8.14 -3.27 13.54
C GLU A 171 -7.12 -4.36 13.22
N LEU A 172 -6.19 -4.67 14.14
CA LEU A 172 -5.29 -5.82 13.96
C LEU A 172 -6.07 -7.13 13.78
N THR A 173 -7.17 -7.29 14.50
CA THR A 173 -8.04 -8.47 14.38
C THR A 173 -8.80 -8.47 13.05
N SER A 174 -9.27 -7.32 12.58
CA SER A 174 -10.05 -7.21 11.35
C SER A 174 -9.21 -7.53 10.10
N PHE A 175 -7.93 -7.13 10.12
CA PHE A 175 -6.98 -7.34 9.03
C PHE A 175 -6.18 -8.63 9.12
N ALA A 176 -6.28 -9.40 10.21
CA ALA A 176 -5.53 -10.65 10.37
C ALA A 176 -5.70 -11.61 9.19
N GLY A 177 -4.58 -12.04 8.59
CA GLY A 177 -4.54 -12.95 7.44
C GLY A 177 -4.95 -12.30 6.11
N THR A 178 -5.04 -10.97 6.07
CA THR A 178 -5.34 -10.20 4.86
C THR A 178 -4.17 -9.33 4.46
N TRP A 179 -4.10 -9.07 3.16
CA TRP A 179 -3.05 -8.27 2.54
C TRP A 179 -3.66 -7.35 1.49
N GLU A 180 -3.06 -6.18 1.34
CA GLU A 180 -3.35 -5.26 0.25
C GLU A 180 -2.58 -5.70 -1.01
N TYR A 181 -3.24 -5.61 -2.15
CA TYR A 181 -2.65 -5.76 -3.46
C TYR A 181 -3.01 -4.57 -4.33
N ARG A 182 -2.09 -4.17 -5.20
CA ARG A 182 -2.28 -3.03 -6.11
C ARG A 182 -2.28 -3.50 -7.53
N ILE A 183 -3.27 -3.01 -8.28
CA ILE A 183 -3.53 -3.42 -9.66
C ILE A 183 -3.59 -2.17 -10.52
N HIS A 184 -2.60 -1.99 -11.38
CA HIS A 184 -2.56 -0.91 -12.36
C HIS A 184 -2.87 -1.46 -13.74
N LEU A 185 -3.98 -1.00 -14.32
CA LEU A 185 -4.40 -1.36 -15.66
C LEU A 185 -3.87 -0.35 -16.66
N PHE A 186 -3.18 -0.83 -17.67
CA PHE A 186 -2.68 -0.05 -18.80
C PHE A 186 -3.26 -0.55 -20.11
N TRP A 187 -3.36 0.33 -21.09
CA TRP A 187 -3.76 -0.01 -22.45
C TRP A 187 -2.93 0.74 -23.50
N GLU A 188 -2.79 0.20 -24.71
CA GLU A 188 -2.16 0.85 -25.86
C GLU A 188 -3.26 1.45 -26.76
N PRO A 189 -3.47 2.78 -26.74
CA PRO A 189 -4.58 3.40 -27.46
C PRO A 189 -4.51 3.18 -28.96
N SER A 190 -3.31 3.13 -29.55
CA SER A 190 -3.14 2.97 -31.00
C SER A 190 -3.71 1.66 -31.53
N THR A 191 -3.67 0.58 -30.73
CA THR A 191 -4.29 -0.71 -31.10
C THR A 191 -5.81 -0.57 -31.17
N PHE A 192 -6.41 0.12 -30.20
CA PHE A 192 -7.83 0.40 -30.19
C PHE A 192 -8.24 1.42 -31.27
N GLU A 193 -7.43 2.46 -31.50
CA GLU A 193 -7.68 3.47 -32.53
C GLU A 193 -7.74 2.84 -33.93
N ALA A 194 -6.78 1.98 -34.27
CA ALA A 194 -6.79 1.28 -35.55
C ALA A 194 -8.05 0.40 -35.74
N GLN A 195 -8.51 -0.25 -34.67
CA GLN A 195 -9.73 -1.06 -34.71
C GLN A 195 -10.99 -0.19 -34.84
N ILE A 196 -11.10 0.89 -34.05
CA ILE A 196 -12.33 1.67 -33.98
C ILE A 196 -12.55 2.55 -35.21
N GLU A 197 -11.49 2.89 -35.94
CA GLU A 197 -11.57 3.56 -37.24
C GLU A 197 -12.34 2.72 -38.27
N ASP A 198 -12.18 1.39 -38.22
CA ASP A 198 -12.87 0.44 -39.11
C ASP A 198 -14.27 0.02 -38.60
N GLU A 199 -14.60 0.24 -37.32
CA GLU A 199 -15.86 -0.21 -36.71
C GLU A 199 -16.89 0.91 -36.47
N ASP A 200 -16.46 2.18 -36.35
CA ASP A 200 -17.36 3.29 -36.04
C ASP A 200 -17.80 4.03 -37.31
N ASP A 201 -19.03 3.77 -37.76
CA ASP A 201 -19.63 4.38 -38.96
C ASP A 201 -19.49 5.92 -38.99
N GLN A 202 -19.57 6.57 -37.82
CA GLN A 202 -19.47 8.02 -37.71
C GLN A 202 -18.03 8.52 -37.92
N LEU A 203 -17.01 7.80 -37.43
CA LEU A 203 -15.61 8.11 -37.73
C LEU A 203 -15.33 7.97 -39.22
N GLN A 204 -15.84 6.90 -39.85
CA GLN A 204 -15.69 6.67 -41.29
C GLN A 204 -16.35 7.77 -42.13
N GLU A 205 -17.59 8.16 -41.79
CA GLU A 205 -18.29 9.25 -42.48
C GLU A 205 -17.52 10.57 -42.34
N LEU A 206 -17.01 10.87 -41.15
CA LEU A 206 -16.23 12.08 -40.89
C LEU A 206 -14.92 12.09 -41.68
N GLN A 207 -14.24 10.95 -41.78
CA GLN A 207 -13.01 10.79 -42.56
C GLN A 207 -13.27 10.99 -44.05
N GLN A 208 -14.28 10.32 -44.63
CA GLN A 208 -14.65 10.48 -46.04
C GLN A 208 -15.00 11.95 -46.37
N ARG A 209 -15.81 12.59 -45.52
CA ARG A 209 -16.18 14.00 -45.70
C ARG A 209 -14.98 14.93 -45.61
N GLN A 210 -13.95 14.56 -44.85
CA GLN A 210 -12.73 15.34 -44.71
C GLN A 210 -11.86 15.27 -45.97
N GLU A 211 -11.82 14.11 -46.64
CA GLU A 211 -11.14 13.92 -47.94
C GLU A 211 -11.83 14.69 -49.07
N GLU A 212 -13.17 14.75 -49.05
CA GLU A 212 -13.97 15.48 -50.04
C GLU A 212 -14.03 17.00 -49.80
N ALA A 213 -13.62 17.47 -48.61
CA ALA A 213 -13.75 18.87 -48.21
C ALA A 213 -12.60 19.76 -48.68
N GLY A 214 -12.93 20.91 -49.29
CA GLY A 214 -11.97 22.01 -49.53
C GLY A 214 -11.49 22.68 -48.23
N SER A 215 -10.43 23.49 -48.34
CA SER A 215 -9.64 24.05 -47.22
C SER A 215 -10.43 24.76 -46.09
N GLY A 216 -11.64 25.25 -46.37
CA GLY A 216 -12.48 25.95 -45.37
C GLY A 216 -13.25 25.07 -44.39
N LYS A 217 -13.58 23.81 -44.72
CA LYS A 217 -14.39 22.90 -43.87
C LYS A 217 -13.58 21.83 -43.14
N SER A 218 -12.34 21.59 -43.58
CA SER A 218 -11.47 20.53 -43.07
C SER A 218 -11.21 20.63 -41.55
N PHE A 219 -11.02 21.84 -41.02
CA PHE A 219 -10.77 22.03 -39.59
C PHE A 219 -11.94 21.60 -38.69
N LEU A 220 -13.18 21.90 -39.09
CA LEU A 220 -14.37 21.54 -38.32
C LEU A 220 -14.61 20.03 -38.33
N LEU A 221 -14.42 19.38 -39.48
CA LEU A 221 -14.55 17.92 -39.62
C LEU A 221 -13.49 17.20 -38.78
N LYS A 222 -12.23 17.65 -38.83
CA LYS A 222 -11.17 17.13 -37.96
C LYS A 222 -11.54 17.24 -36.47
N LYS A 223 -12.06 18.39 -36.04
CA LYS A 223 -12.47 18.57 -34.64
C LYS A 223 -13.63 17.63 -34.24
N GLN A 224 -14.55 17.34 -35.15
CA GLN A 224 -15.63 16.38 -34.91
C GLN A 224 -15.10 14.95 -34.82
N TYR A 225 -14.16 14.58 -35.69
CA TYR A 225 -13.46 13.30 -35.66
C TYR A 225 -12.72 13.10 -34.33
N ASP A 226 -11.86 14.07 -33.97
CA ASP A 226 -11.10 14.03 -32.72
C ASP A 226 -12.03 13.92 -31.49
N LYS A 227 -13.19 14.59 -31.53
CA LYS A 227 -14.18 14.50 -30.46
C LYS A 227 -14.78 13.09 -30.37
N ARG A 228 -15.23 12.53 -31.48
CA ARG A 228 -15.82 11.18 -31.52
C ARG A 228 -14.80 10.13 -31.07
N LEU A 229 -13.56 10.22 -31.55
CA LEU A 229 -12.49 9.32 -31.15
C LEU A 229 -12.23 9.38 -29.64
N ARG A 230 -12.18 10.59 -29.05
CA ARG A 230 -12.05 10.75 -27.59
C ARG A 230 -13.22 10.12 -26.83
N GLU A 231 -14.46 10.29 -27.29
CA GLU A 231 -15.63 9.66 -26.67
C GLU A 231 -15.52 8.12 -26.70
N ARG A 232 -15.13 7.54 -27.85
CA ARG A 232 -14.92 6.08 -27.96
C ARG A 232 -13.81 5.59 -27.04
N LYS A 233 -12.69 6.32 -26.95
CA LYS A 233 -11.61 5.97 -26.02
C LYS A 233 -12.05 6.04 -24.55
N GLN A 234 -12.83 7.06 -24.17
CA GLN A 234 -13.37 7.17 -22.81
C GLN A 234 -14.30 6.01 -22.46
N ASN A 235 -15.18 5.61 -23.39
CA ASN A 235 -16.06 4.47 -23.20
C ASN A 235 -15.27 3.17 -23.03
N ARG A 236 -14.27 2.93 -23.89
CA ARG A 236 -13.41 1.74 -23.77
C ARG A 236 -12.65 1.69 -22.44
N ARG A 237 -12.15 2.83 -21.96
CA ARG A 237 -11.52 2.90 -20.62
C ARG A 237 -12.49 2.59 -19.49
N ALA A 238 -13.74 3.04 -19.60
CA ALA A 238 -14.79 2.73 -18.63
C ALA A 238 -15.12 1.23 -18.64
N GLU A 239 -15.29 0.63 -19.82
CA GLU A 239 -15.50 -0.81 -20.00
C GLU A 239 -14.37 -1.63 -19.38
N LEU A 240 -13.11 -1.32 -19.72
CA LEU A 240 -11.93 -1.98 -19.15
C LEU A 240 -11.88 -1.87 -17.63
N THR A 241 -12.25 -0.71 -17.07
CA THR A 241 -12.32 -0.51 -15.62
C THR A 241 -13.41 -1.41 -15.00
N THR A 242 -14.60 -1.45 -15.59
CA THR A 242 -15.71 -2.28 -15.11
C THR A 242 -15.36 -3.76 -15.19
N THR A 243 -14.82 -4.23 -16.32
CA THR A 243 -14.36 -5.62 -16.47
C THR A 243 -13.36 -5.99 -15.38
N LEU A 244 -12.33 -5.15 -15.17
CA LEU A 244 -11.35 -5.42 -14.11
C LEU A 244 -12.01 -5.52 -12.72
N GLN A 245 -12.89 -4.58 -12.38
CA GLN A 245 -13.57 -4.58 -11.09
C GLN A 245 -14.44 -5.83 -10.91
N GLU A 246 -15.21 -6.22 -11.93
CA GLU A 246 -16.05 -7.42 -11.89
C GLU A 246 -15.24 -8.70 -11.80
N THR A 247 -14.08 -8.76 -12.46
CA THR A 247 -13.17 -9.92 -12.41
C THR A 247 -12.59 -10.15 -11.02
N VAL A 248 -12.17 -9.09 -10.32
CA VAL A 248 -11.49 -9.23 -9.02
C VAL A 248 -12.46 -9.24 -7.82
N ARG A 249 -13.64 -8.60 -7.94
CA ARG A 249 -14.60 -8.47 -6.82
C ARG A 249 -14.93 -9.79 -6.09
N PRO A 250 -15.05 -10.95 -6.74
CA PRO A 250 -15.42 -12.20 -6.06
C PRO A 250 -14.36 -12.76 -5.11
N VAL A 251 -13.10 -12.32 -5.19
CA VAL A 251 -11.96 -12.89 -4.43
C VAL A 251 -11.29 -11.89 -3.48
N VAL A 252 -11.87 -10.69 -3.34
CA VAL A 252 -11.36 -9.62 -2.49
C VAL A 252 -12.41 -9.25 -1.46
N ARG A 253 -11.98 -8.94 -0.23
CA ARG A 253 -12.84 -8.44 0.84
C ARG A 253 -13.28 -7.00 0.57
N GLU A 254 -12.34 -6.18 0.10
CA GLU A 254 -12.58 -4.78 -0.23
C GLU A 254 -11.85 -4.36 -1.51
N LEU A 255 -12.39 -3.34 -2.19
CA LEU A 255 -11.81 -2.77 -3.40
C LEU A 255 -12.04 -1.27 -3.39
N LEU A 256 -10.95 -0.52 -3.54
CA LEU A 256 -10.94 0.93 -3.65
C LEU A 256 -10.28 1.34 -4.97
N LYS A 257 -10.96 2.21 -5.71
CA LYS A 257 -10.36 2.86 -6.88
C LYS A 257 -9.50 4.02 -6.40
N GLN A 258 -8.21 3.95 -6.64
CA GLN A 258 -7.31 5.05 -6.32
C GLN A 258 -7.48 6.19 -7.33
N GLY A 259 -7.30 7.42 -6.87
CA GLY A 259 -7.40 8.60 -7.70
C GLY A 259 -6.49 8.49 -8.93
N SER A 260 -6.88 9.14 -10.02
CA SER A 260 -5.96 9.35 -11.13
C SER A 260 -4.91 10.36 -10.65
N GLY A 261 -3.90 9.88 -9.93
CA GLY A 261 -2.68 10.64 -9.70
C GLY A 261 -2.30 11.31 -11.02
N SER A 262 -2.04 12.61 -10.94
CA SER A 262 -1.79 13.49 -12.08
C SER A 262 -1.10 12.75 -13.22
N GLN A 263 -1.53 12.95 -14.46
CA GLN A 263 -0.81 12.51 -15.66
C GLN A 263 0.64 13.07 -15.72
N LEU A 264 1.08 13.82 -14.71
CA LEU A 264 2.44 14.28 -14.47
C LEU A 264 3.23 13.29 -13.61
N ALA A 265 3.56 12.15 -14.21
CA ALA A 265 4.87 11.54 -14.07
C ALA A 265 5.13 10.86 -15.42
N GLU A 266 5.34 11.70 -16.43
CA GLU A 266 5.99 11.29 -17.66
C GLU A 266 7.39 10.80 -17.26
N ASP A 267 7.49 9.52 -16.93
CA ASP A 267 8.72 8.79 -17.18
C ASP A 267 9.03 9.03 -18.66
N THR A 268 10.18 9.65 -18.91
CA THR A 268 10.65 10.16 -20.21
C THR A 268 10.94 9.07 -21.26
N THR A 269 10.32 7.89 -21.10
CA THR A 269 10.16 6.89 -22.14
C THR A 269 8.82 7.10 -22.84
N PRO A 270 8.77 7.12 -24.18
CA PRO A 270 7.51 7.03 -24.91
C PRO A 270 6.95 5.60 -24.76
N THR A 271 6.48 5.25 -23.57
CA THR A 271 5.68 4.06 -23.38
C THR A 271 4.36 4.33 -24.08
N LYS A 272 4.07 3.57 -25.14
CA LYS A 272 2.81 3.61 -25.89
C LYS A 272 1.56 3.28 -25.05
N LYS A 273 1.74 3.00 -23.77
CA LYS A 273 0.72 2.52 -22.84
C LYS A 273 0.25 3.68 -21.96
N GLU A 274 -1.06 3.92 -21.96
CA GLU A 274 -1.71 4.85 -21.05
C GLU A 274 -2.29 4.10 -19.85
N GLN A 275 -2.30 4.74 -18.67
CA GLN A 275 -2.94 4.16 -17.50
C GLN A 275 -4.47 4.34 -17.55
N VAL A 276 -5.21 3.23 -17.44
CA VAL A 276 -6.67 3.20 -17.43
C VAL A 276 -7.21 3.44 -16.02
N THR A 277 -6.80 2.62 -15.05
CA THR A 277 -7.24 2.70 -13.65
C THR A 277 -6.19 2.14 -12.70
N ARG A 278 -6.24 2.56 -11.43
CA ARG A 278 -5.51 1.95 -10.31
C ARG A 278 -6.53 1.45 -9.30
N LEU A 279 -6.36 0.23 -8.82
CA LEU A 279 -7.15 -0.35 -7.75
C LEU A 279 -6.23 -0.78 -6.62
N ALA A 280 -6.60 -0.45 -5.40
CA ALA A 280 -6.14 -1.14 -4.21
C ALA A 280 -7.23 -2.15 -3.83
N VAL A 281 -6.83 -3.39 -3.55
CA VAL A 281 -7.74 -4.45 -3.11
C VAL A 281 -7.21 -5.08 -1.85
N LEU A 282 -8.11 -5.44 -0.94
CA LEU A 282 -7.80 -6.20 0.26
C LEU A 282 -8.27 -7.63 0.06
N ALA A 283 -7.38 -8.60 0.18
CA ALA A 283 -7.72 -10.02 0.01
C ALA A 283 -7.05 -10.87 1.09
N ASP A 284 -7.67 -12.01 1.39
CA ASP A 284 -7.04 -13.05 2.21
C ASP A 284 -5.74 -13.52 1.54
N GLU A 285 -4.73 -13.86 2.35
CA GLU A 285 -3.44 -14.36 1.88
C GLU A 285 -3.59 -15.55 0.91
N GLU A 286 -4.50 -16.47 1.22
CA GLU A 286 -4.79 -17.65 0.39
C GLU A 286 -5.34 -17.31 -1.01
N ASN A 287 -5.88 -16.10 -1.21
CA ASN A 287 -6.46 -15.67 -2.47
C ASN A 287 -5.46 -15.02 -3.43
N GLU A 288 -4.18 -14.84 -3.04
CA GLU A 288 -3.16 -14.20 -3.90
C GLU A 288 -3.08 -14.86 -5.29
N THR A 289 -2.93 -16.18 -5.32
CA THR A 289 -2.77 -16.93 -6.58
C THR A 289 -4.04 -16.84 -7.43
N VAL A 290 -5.22 -16.99 -6.82
CA VAL A 290 -6.51 -16.90 -7.51
C VAL A 290 -6.73 -15.49 -8.07
N LEU A 291 -6.30 -14.46 -7.36
CA LEU A 291 -6.36 -13.08 -7.83
C LEU A 291 -5.44 -12.90 -9.05
N GLY A 292 -4.21 -13.41 -9.01
CA GLY A 292 -3.28 -13.41 -10.14
C GLY A 292 -3.86 -14.10 -11.38
N ASP A 293 -4.36 -15.33 -11.24
CA ASP A 293 -4.95 -16.11 -12.34
C ASP A 293 -6.11 -15.36 -13.01
N ARG A 294 -6.95 -14.68 -12.23
CA ARG A 294 -8.06 -13.86 -12.75
C ARG A 294 -7.58 -12.62 -13.51
N LEU A 295 -6.45 -12.03 -13.12
CA LEU A 295 -5.87 -10.89 -13.83
C LEU A 295 -5.28 -11.32 -15.17
N ASP A 296 -4.73 -12.53 -15.26
CA ASP A 296 -4.18 -13.06 -16.52
C ASP A 296 -5.27 -13.16 -17.60
N GLU A 297 -6.52 -13.53 -17.25
CA GLU A 297 -7.67 -13.54 -18.17
C GLU A 297 -7.94 -12.16 -18.81
N ILE A 298 -7.59 -11.06 -18.14
CA ILE A 298 -7.74 -9.70 -18.67
C ILE A 298 -6.59 -9.35 -19.61
N VAL A 299 -5.37 -9.81 -19.30
CA VAL A 299 -4.16 -9.55 -20.09
C VAL A 299 -4.20 -10.26 -21.45
N GLU A 300 -5.01 -11.32 -21.59
CA GLU A 300 -5.27 -11.97 -22.88
C GLU A 300 -5.95 -11.05 -23.92
N GLN A 301 -6.49 -9.89 -23.51
CA GLN A 301 -7.07 -8.91 -24.43
C GLN A 301 -5.99 -8.07 -25.14
N ASP A 302 -6.12 -7.88 -26.45
CA ASP A 302 -5.17 -7.11 -27.26
C ASP A 302 -4.94 -5.68 -26.72
N GLY A 303 -3.66 -5.33 -26.58
CA GLY A 303 -3.24 -4.00 -26.18
C GLY A 303 -3.46 -3.67 -24.69
N VAL A 304 -3.81 -4.64 -23.85
CA VAL A 304 -3.97 -4.45 -22.39
C VAL A 304 -2.76 -5.01 -21.64
N SER A 305 -2.39 -4.41 -20.51
CA SER A 305 -1.44 -5.00 -19.58
C SER A 305 -1.68 -4.56 -18.15
N ILE A 306 -1.33 -5.42 -17.20
CA ILE A 306 -1.53 -5.19 -15.77
C ILE A 306 -0.17 -5.17 -15.07
N LYS A 307 0.00 -4.23 -14.12
CA LYS A 307 1.01 -4.32 -13.07
C LYS A 307 0.30 -4.75 -11.79
N PHE A 308 0.75 -5.84 -11.19
CA PHE A 308 0.21 -6.41 -9.97
C PHE A 308 1.32 -6.46 -8.91
N THR A 309 1.10 -5.82 -7.77
CA THR A 309 2.09 -5.73 -6.67
C THR A 309 1.45 -6.08 -5.31
N GLY A 310 2.26 -6.63 -4.41
CA GLY A 310 1.85 -7.17 -3.12
C GLY A 310 2.54 -8.52 -2.85
N PRO A 311 2.21 -9.20 -1.74
CA PRO A 311 1.31 -8.74 -0.68
C PRO A 311 1.87 -7.53 0.09
N TRP A 312 0.97 -6.65 0.54
CA TRP A 312 1.31 -5.45 1.30
C TRP A 312 0.54 -5.37 2.62
N PRO A 313 1.14 -4.82 3.69
CA PRO A 313 0.36 -4.34 4.82
C PRO A 313 -0.78 -3.41 4.33
N PRO A 314 -1.93 -3.36 5.02
CA PRO A 314 -3.13 -2.67 4.55
C PRO A 314 -3.06 -1.13 4.64
N TYR A 315 -2.06 -0.49 4.01
CA TYR A 315 -1.84 0.96 4.03
C TYR A 315 -3.05 1.80 3.58
N THR A 316 -3.81 1.31 2.59
CA THR A 316 -4.96 2.03 2.03
C THR A 316 -6.22 1.83 2.87
N PHE A 317 -6.32 0.70 3.57
CA PHE A 317 -7.54 0.26 4.26
C PHE A 317 -7.49 0.50 5.77
N ALA A 318 -6.31 0.45 6.36
CA ALA A 318 -6.13 0.71 7.78
C ALA A 318 -6.47 2.18 8.11
N PRO A 319 -7.02 2.44 9.32
CA PRO A 319 -7.31 3.79 9.73
C PRO A 319 -6.04 4.63 9.87
N ASP A 320 -6.24 5.94 9.78
CA ASP A 320 -5.19 6.91 10.07
C ASP A 320 -4.95 7.00 11.58
N LEU A 321 -3.86 6.37 12.06
CA LEU A 321 -3.46 6.34 13.46
C LEU A 321 -2.29 7.31 13.77
N GLY A 322 -1.93 8.20 12.83
CA GLY A 322 -0.81 9.13 12.98
C GLY A 322 -0.40 9.87 11.70
#